data_AF-A0AAE0T7E7-F1
#
_entry.id   AF-A0AAE0T7E7-F1
#
_cell.length_a   1.000
_cell.length_b   1.000
_cell.length_c   1.000
_cell.angle_alpha   90.00
_cell.angle_beta   90.00
_cell.angle_gamma   90.00
#
_symmetry.space_group_name_H-M   'P 1'
#
loop_
_entity.id
_entity.type
_entity.pdbx_description
1 polymer ?
#
loop_
_entity_poly.entity_id
_entity_poly.type
_entity_poly.pdbx_seq_one_letter_code
_entity_poly.pdbx_strand_id
1 'polypeptide(L)' 'MKYNDSVRMASVDFGGIKKEASLELLPSADVGDYVLVHVGVAISKVNEEEAMK' A
#
# COMPACT_ATOMS: atom_id res chain seq x y z
N MET A 1 22.75 17.98 0.38
CA MET A 1 21.84 17.13 1.18
C MET A 1 21.17 16.18 0.20
N LYS A 2 21.63 14.93 0.10
CA LYS A 2 21.01 13.94 -0.79
C LYS A 2 19.88 13.26 -0.03
N TYR A 3 18.63 13.64 -0.32
CA TYR A 3 17.46 12.88 0.11
C TYR A 3 17.41 11.64 -0.79
N ASN A 4 18.13 10.61 -0.39
CA ASN A 4 18.13 9.32 -1.07
C ASN A 4 17.05 8.43 -0.43
N ASP A 5 15.85 8.97 -0.27
CA ASP A 5 14.72 8.25 0.29
C ASP A 5 13.81 7.84 -0.86
N SER A 6 14.11 6.67 -1.43
CA SER A 6 13.28 6.04 -2.43
C SER A 6 11.96 5.68 -1.77
N VAL A 7 10.99 6.59 -1.79
CA VAL A 7 9.62 6.35 -1.30
C VAL A 7 9.15 5.02 -1.88
N ARG A 8 8.87 4.05 -1.01
CA ARG A 8 8.46 2.71 -1.43
C ARG A 8 7.04 2.78 -1.95
N MET A 9 6.89 3.05 -3.24
CA MET A 9 5.59 3.13 -3.90
C MET A 9 5.13 1.73 -4.35
N ALA A 10 3.84 1.45 -4.22
CA ALA A 10 3.20 0.25 -4.74
C ALA A 10 1.95 0.58 -5.54
N SER A 11 1.65 -0.25 -6.53
CA SER A 11 0.43 -0.15 -7.32
C SER A 11 -0.64 -1.02 -6.66
N VAL A 12 -1.68 -0.38 -6.15
CA VAL A 12 -2.80 -1.00 -5.43
C VAL A 12 -4.01 -1.05 -6.35
N ASP A 13 -4.64 -2.21 -6.45
CA ASP A 13 -5.87 -2.41 -7.22
C ASP A 13 -7.10 -2.25 -6.32
N PHE A 14 -7.98 -1.34 -6.71
CA PHE A 14 -9.27 -1.08 -6.07
C PHE A 14 -10.38 -1.56 -7.00
N GLY A 15 -10.63 -2.88 -7.04
CA GLY A 15 -11.71 -3.47 -7.83
C GLY A 15 -11.60 -3.18 -9.33
N GLY A 16 -10.38 -3.20 -9.88
CA GLY A 16 -10.07 -2.88 -11.27
C GLY A 16 -9.52 -1.47 -11.50
N ILE A 17 -9.48 -0.61 -10.49
CA ILE A 17 -8.84 0.71 -10.56
C ILE A 17 -7.47 0.64 -9.90
N LYS A 18 -6.40 0.77 -10.69
CA LYS A 18 -5.02 0.81 -10.17
C LYS A 18 -4.65 2.22 -9.74
N LYS A 19 -4.14 2.38 -8.53
CA LYS A 19 -3.57 3.63 -8.01
C LYS A 19 -2.23 3.38 -7.32
N GLU A 20 -1.37 4.39 -7.32
CA GLU A 20 -0.12 4.34 -6.57
C GLU A 20 -0.33 4.75 -5.12
N ALA A 21 0.31 4.03 -4.20
CA ALA A 21 0.30 4.35 -2.78
C ALA A 21 1.69 4.16 -2.16
N SER A 22 2.06 5.03 -1.22
CA SER A 22 3.29 4.87 -0.44
C SER A 22 3.12 3.77 0.61
N LEU A 23 4.09 2.86 0.68
CA LEU A 23 4.22 1.79 1.67
C LEU A 23 5.24 2.13 2.76
N GLU A 24 5.60 3.40 2.94
CA GLU A 24 6.59 3.80 3.97
C GLU A 24 6.22 3.33 5.38
N LEU A 25 4.92 3.26 5.69
CA LEU A 25 4.41 2.78 6.98
C LEU A 25 4.32 1.25 7.07
N LEU A 26 4.45 0.55 5.93
CA LEU A 26 4.30 -0.91 5.82
C LEU A 26 5.52 -1.53 5.10
N PRO A 27 6.72 -1.51 5.72
CA PRO A 27 7.93 -2.06 5.10
C PRO A 27 7.86 -3.57 4.86
N SER A 28 6.99 -4.28 5.59
CA SER A 28 6.74 -5.73 5.44
C SER A 28 5.50 -6.04 4.59
N ALA A 29 4.97 -5.08 3.84
CA ALA A 29 3.95 -5.34 2.82
C ALA A 29 4.62 -5.88 1.55
N ASP A 30 4.01 -6.91 0.98
CA ASP A 30 4.43 -7.63 -0.21
C ASP A 30 3.28 -7.73 -1.22
N VAL A 31 3.61 -8.11 -2.45
CA VAL A 31 2.61 -8.29 -3.51
C VAL A 31 1.63 -9.39 -3.12
N GLY A 32 0.34 -9.09 -3.18
CA GLY A 32 -0.74 -9.98 -2.76
C GLY A 32 -1.28 -9.67 -1.36
N ASP A 33 -0.60 -8.82 -0.58
CA ASP A 33 -1.17 -8.29 0.65
C ASP A 33 -2.27 -7.28 0.33
N TYR A 34 -3.33 -7.31 1.12
CA TYR A 34 -4.35 -6.27 1.13
C TYR A 34 -3.92 -5.18 2.10
N VAL A 35 -4.04 -3.92 1.66
CA VAL A 35 -3.67 -2.76 2.48
C VAL A 35 -4.76 -1.71 2.44
N LEU A 36 -4.92 -1.02 3.58
CA LEU A 36 -5.84 0.10 3.71
C LEU A 36 -5.10 1.38 3.36
N VAL A 37 -5.54 2.06 2.30
CA VAL A 37 -4.91 3.28 1.80
C VAL A 37 -5.72 4.49 2.23
N HIS A 38 -5.07 5.44 2.89
CA HIS A 38 -5.63 6.73 3.27
C HIS A 38 -4.82 7.84 2.60
N VAL A 39 -5.47 8.63 1.72
CA VAL A 39 -4.87 9.78 1.03
C VAL A 39 -3.55 9.44 0.31
N GLY A 40 -3.48 8.26 -0.33
CA GLY A 40 -2.29 7.83 -1.09
C GLY A 40 -1.18 7.20 -0.26
N VAL A 41 -1.42 6.93 1.03
CA VAL A 41 -0.48 6.21 1.91
C VAL A 41 -1.15 4.97 2.45
N ALA A 42 -0.49 3.82 2.35
CA ALA A 42 -0.95 2.60 2.99
C ALA A 42 -0.66 2.68 4.49
N ILE A 43 -1.71 2.63 5.31
CA ILE A 43 -1.61 2.84 6.76
C ILE A 43 -1.64 1.53 7.55
N SER A 44 -2.27 0.48 7.00
CA SER A 44 -2.40 -0.83 7.66
C SER A 44 -2.49 -1.96 6.64
N LYS A 45 -1.97 -3.15 6.99
CA LYS A 45 -2.29 -4.40 6.29
C LYS A 45 -3.64 -4.91 6.78
N VAL A 46 -4.45 -5.47 5.87
CA VAL A 46 -5.70 -6.16 6.19
C VAL A 46 -5.61 -7.60 5.69
N ASN A 47 -6.28 -8.52 6.38
CA ASN A 47 -6.37 -9.90 5.94
C ASN A 47 -7.40 -10.02 4.80
N GLU A 48 -7.25 -11.01 3.93
CA GLU A 48 -8.14 -11.24 2.79
C GLU A 48 -9.61 -11.38 3.25
N GLU A 49 -9.86 -12.05 4.37
CA GLU A 49 -11.20 -12.19 4.96
C GLU A 49 -11.84 -10.85 5.35
N GLU A 50 -11.04 -9.90 5.84
CA GLU A 50 -11.50 -8.56 6.21
C GLU A 50 -11.57 -7.63 4.99
N ALA A 51 -10.82 -7.93 3.93
CA ALA A 51 -10.89 -7.22 2.65
C ALA A 51 -12.11 -7.63 1.81
N MET A 52 -12.62 -8.85 2.00
CA MET A 52 -13.78 -9.39 1.26
C MET A 52 -15.14 -9.18 1.93
N LYS A 53 -15.19 -8.70 3.18
CA LYS A 53 -16.44 -8.29 3.85
C LYS A 53 -16.93 -6.94 3.35
#